data_AF-A0A2A2QGF1-F1
#
_entry.id   AF-A0A2A2QGF1-F1
#
_cell.length_a   1.000
_cell.length_b   1.000
_cell.length_c   1.000
_cell.angle_alpha   90.00
_cell.angle_beta   90.00
_cell.angle_gamma   90.00
#
_symmetry.space_group_name_H-M   'P 1'
#
loop_
_entity.id
_entity.type
_entity.pdbx_description
1 polymer ?
#
loop_
_entity_poly.entity_id
_entity_poly.type
_entity_poly.pdbx_seq_one_letter_code
_entity_poly.pdbx_strand_id
1 'polypeptide(L)'
;MRSVLFLLALLFALLLPDAALASAGHDLKTPEFVERMSGFAAQEKAGGIEGIGPRLAFRAKEQPFLLVASIIFVLAILHTFVAIPITKLAHKVQHDHDDRIRKERAAHGDSAHAEDMVSFKATILHFFGEVEAIFGIWGVVLLGAMFAFYDLDAIKGYLMSVNYTEPLFVVIIMALASTRPVLRFAESCLRFFANFGKETPAAWWLAILIIGPLLGSFITEPGAMTICAMLLAKKFYKLKPSPMFAYATLGLLFVNVSVGGVMTNFAAPPVLMVAAKWGLTTPEMLLHYGDRAALAIAASSILYFLFFRKELAAMAARAGDHDGDGKGDLKENERPVPLFVTLTHLAFMALTVAFAHYPPIFIMGFLFFLAFSQATAHHQSEISLRGPILVGFFLAGLVIHGGLQGWWLGPIITSLSEWPLFIGATILTSFNDNAAITFLASQVEGLGPQLKYAVLAGAVTGGGLTVIANAPNPAGQALLSRFFGEGVSPAKLAAGAIIPTIVVAICMMCFPDKGIAEMFAMEKERGYVAPVIEEPVTPSVPAPAPAPVETP
;
A
#
# COMPACT_ATOMS: atom_id res chain seq x y z
N MET A 1 -2.36 -24.58 24.00
CA MET A 1 -3.18 -24.50 22.75
C MET A 1 -4.67 -24.39 23.07
N ARG A 2 -5.24 -25.32 23.87
CA ARG A 2 -6.62 -25.19 24.38
C ARG A 2 -6.87 -23.84 25.07
N SER A 3 -5.95 -23.35 25.89
CA SER A 3 -6.13 -22.09 26.63
C SER A 3 -6.19 -20.82 25.76
N VAL A 4 -5.52 -20.80 24.59
CA VAL A 4 -5.51 -19.62 23.68
C VAL A 4 -6.72 -19.63 22.76
N LEU A 5 -7.09 -20.80 22.24
CA LEU A 5 -8.36 -20.99 21.53
C LEU A 5 -9.56 -20.75 22.44
N PHE A 6 -9.47 -21.15 23.71
CA PHE A 6 -10.49 -20.87 24.71
C PHE A 6 -10.53 -19.38 25.03
N LEU A 7 -9.39 -18.68 25.14
CA LEU A 7 -9.38 -17.22 25.33
C LEU A 7 -9.96 -16.46 24.13
N LEU A 8 -9.62 -16.86 22.90
CA LEU A 8 -10.16 -16.27 21.67
C LEU A 8 -11.64 -16.57 21.50
N ALA A 9 -12.08 -17.79 21.83
CA ALA A 9 -13.50 -18.15 21.84
C ALA A 9 -14.27 -17.44 22.97
N LEU A 10 -13.66 -17.22 24.14
CA LEU A 10 -14.25 -16.44 25.22
C LEU A 10 -14.35 -14.97 24.82
N LEU A 11 -13.32 -14.40 24.19
CA LEU A 11 -13.34 -13.05 23.65
C LEU A 11 -14.44 -12.92 22.60
N PHE A 12 -14.55 -13.89 21.68
CA PHE A 12 -15.56 -13.92 20.63
C PHE A 12 -16.98 -14.13 21.19
N ALA A 13 -17.13 -14.90 22.27
CA ALA A 13 -18.39 -15.11 22.98
C ALA A 13 -18.78 -13.90 23.87
N LEU A 14 -17.79 -13.18 24.41
CA LEU A 14 -17.99 -11.90 25.12
C LEU A 14 -18.30 -10.74 24.16
N LEU A 15 -17.94 -10.87 22.88
CA LEU A 15 -18.24 -9.94 21.79
C LEU A 15 -19.60 -10.19 21.13
N LEU A 16 -20.37 -11.18 21.59
CA LEU A 16 -21.78 -11.37 21.23
C LEU A 16 -22.65 -10.67 22.29
N PRO A 17 -23.20 -9.48 22.01
CA PRO A 17 -24.33 -9.00 22.80
C PRO A 17 -25.53 -9.91 22.53
N ASP A 18 -26.40 -10.08 23.53
CA ASP A 18 -27.72 -10.68 23.37
C ASP A 18 -28.35 -10.19 22.07
N ALA A 19 -28.50 -11.12 21.12
CA ALA A 19 -29.16 -10.92 19.86
C ALA A 19 -30.67 -10.78 20.11
N ALA A 20 -31.07 -9.64 20.66
CA ALA A 20 -32.46 -9.28 20.88
C ALA A 20 -32.64 -7.76 20.89
N LEU A 21 -32.17 -7.06 19.85
CA LEU A 21 -32.89 -5.89 19.33
C LEU A 21 -32.32 -5.49 17.97
N ALA A 22 -33.12 -5.80 16.95
CA ALA A 22 -32.96 -5.35 15.59
C ALA A 22 -33.14 -3.82 15.49
N SER A 23 -32.37 -3.22 14.58
CA SER A 23 -32.70 -2.02 13.80
C SER A 23 -33.42 -0.89 14.56
N ALA A 24 -32.68 -0.12 15.33
CA ALA A 24 -32.94 1.31 15.41
C ALA A 24 -31.75 1.98 14.74
N GLY A 25 -32.00 2.85 13.76
CA GLY A 25 -31.01 3.78 13.24
C GLY A 25 -30.60 4.73 14.36
N HIS A 26 -29.74 4.27 15.27
CA HIS A 26 -29.02 5.14 16.16
C HIS A 26 -28.00 5.85 15.28
N ASP A 27 -28.15 7.17 15.14
CA ASP A 27 -27.05 8.01 14.69
C ASP A 27 -25.84 7.64 15.54
N LEU A 28 -24.88 6.98 14.91
CA LEU A 28 -23.64 6.59 15.55
C LEU A 28 -22.91 7.88 15.88
N LYS A 29 -22.98 8.30 17.15
CA LYS A 29 -22.29 9.49 17.63
C LYS A 29 -20.80 9.36 17.38
N THR A 30 -20.19 10.48 16.98
CA THR A 30 -18.73 10.59 16.90
C THR A 30 -18.14 10.20 18.26
N PRO A 31 -17.14 9.30 18.31
CA PRO A 31 -16.57 8.87 19.58
C PRO A 31 -15.95 10.03 20.35
N GLU A 32 -16.13 10.06 21.67
CA GLU A 32 -15.65 11.15 22.54
C GLU A 32 -14.15 11.44 22.36
N PHE A 33 -13.32 10.41 22.20
CA PHE A 33 -11.89 10.59 22.01
C PHE A 33 -11.51 11.26 20.68
N VAL A 34 -12.35 11.14 19.65
CA VAL A 34 -12.19 11.84 18.37
C VAL A 34 -12.57 13.31 18.54
N GLU A 35 -13.70 13.57 19.20
CA GLU A 35 -14.16 14.94 19.47
C GLU A 35 -13.17 15.71 20.37
N ARG A 36 -12.63 15.07 21.41
CA ARG A 36 -11.61 15.71 22.25
C ARG A 36 -10.32 16.00 21.49
N MET A 37 -9.95 15.14 20.54
CA MET A 37 -8.72 15.31 19.77
C MET A 37 -8.74 16.57 18.92
N SER A 38 -9.87 16.90 18.29
CA SER A 38 -10.01 18.13 17.49
C SER A 38 -9.98 19.40 18.34
N GLY A 39 -10.37 19.31 19.62
CA GLY A 39 -10.38 20.43 20.56
C GLY A 39 -9.01 20.83 21.12
N PHE A 40 -7.97 19.98 21.00
CA PHE A 40 -6.70 20.19 21.71
C PHE A 40 -6.01 21.51 21.37
N ALA A 41 -5.94 21.90 20.09
CA ALA A 41 -5.24 23.11 19.68
C ALA A 41 -5.87 24.38 20.29
N ALA A 42 -7.20 24.43 20.38
CA ALA A 42 -7.91 25.53 20.99
C ALA A 42 -7.68 25.60 22.51
N GLN A 43 -7.71 24.44 23.18
CA GLN A 43 -7.47 24.33 24.62
C GLN A 43 -6.03 24.70 25.00
N GLU A 44 -5.04 24.26 24.21
CA GLU A 44 -3.64 24.63 24.38
C GLU A 44 -3.42 26.14 24.26
N LYS A 45 -4.06 26.76 23.27
CA LYS A 45 -4.02 28.21 23.07
C LYS A 45 -4.68 28.96 24.23
N ALA A 46 -5.82 28.48 24.71
CA ALA A 46 -6.52 29.06 25.86
C ALA A 46 -5.71 28.90 27.17
N GLY A 47 -5.00 27.80 27.34
CA GLY A 47 -4.16 27.50 28.50
C GLY A 47 -2.74 28.05 28.44
N GLY A 48 -2.34 28.74 27.36
CA GLY A 48 -0.97 29.23 27.18
C GLY A 48 0.09 28.12 27.13
N ILE A 49 -0.28 26.93 26.62
CA ILE A 49 0.62 25.76 26.59
C ILE A 49 1.54 25.84 25.37
N GLU A 50 2.79 26.19 25.65
CA GLU A 50 3.85 26.31 24.64
C GLU A 50 4.86 25.14 24.71
N GLY A 51 5.47 24.83 23.56
CA GLY A 51 6.44 23.74 23.44
C GLY A 51 5.81 22.36 23.23
N ILE A 52 6.55 21.46 22.57
CA ILE A 52 6.08 20.13 22.19
C ILE A 52 5.82 19.27 23.44
N GLY A 53 6.78 19.19 24.37
CA GLY A 53 6.66 18.38 25.59
C GLY A 53 5.43 18.72 26.43
N PRO A 54 5.22 19.99 26.81
CA PRO A 54 4.03 20.41 27.56
C PRO A 54 2.71 20.13 26.84
N ARG A 55 2.64 20.35 25.53
CA ARG A 55 1.45 20.01 24.71
C ARG A 55 1.15 18.51 24.73
N LEU A 56 2.16 17.67 24.51
CA LEU A 56 1.99 16.22 24.56
C LEU A 56 1.55 15.75 25.95
N ALA A 57 2.15 16.29 27.01
CA ALA A 57 1.76 15.94 28.38
C ALA A 57 0.31 16.34 28.69
N PHE A 58 -0.12 17.53 28.24
CA PHE A 58 -1.50 17.99 28.36
C PHE A 58 -2.47 17.06 27.62
N ARG A 59 -2.25 16.82 26.32
CA ARG A 59 -3.11 15.95 25.50
C ARG A 59 -3.22 14.53 26.05
N ALA A 60 -2.10 13.96 26.51
CA ALA A 60 -2.08 12.61 27.10
C ALA A 60 -2.86 12.52 28.42
N LYS A 61 -2.89 13.61 29.20
CA LYS A 61 -3.69 13.69 30.44
C LYS A 61 -5.19 13.82 30.14
N GLU A 62 -5.54 14.61 29.14
CA GLU A 62 -6.93 14.86 28.75
C GLU A 62 -7.60 13.68 28.03
N GLN A 63 -6.84 12.90 27.25
CA GLN A 63 -7.28 11.62 26.69
C GLN A 63 -6.22 10.51 26.80
N PRO A 64 -6.20 9.76 27.90
CA PRO A 64 -5.25 8.66 28.13
C PRO A 64 -5.36 7.53 27.11
N PHE A 65 -6.56 7.30 26.55
CA PHE A 65 -6.75 6.27 25.52
C PHE A 65 -5.88 6.52 24.29
N LEU A 66 -5.71 7.78 23.88
CA LEU A 66 -4.89 8.12 22.70
C LEU A 66 -3.42 7.78 22.90
N LEU A 67 -2.92 7.85 24.15
CA LEU A 67 -1.57 7.37 24.48
C LEU A 67 -1.47 5.85 24.34
N VAL A 68 -2.47 5.09 24.82
CA VAL A 68 -2.52 3.64 24.65
C VAL A 68 -2.57 3.27 23.17
N ALA A 69 -3.41 3.93 22.38
CA ALA A 69 -3.49 3.75 20.94
C ALA A 69 -2.16 4.02 20.24
N SER A 70 -1.42 5.07 20.66
CA SER A 70 -0.09 5.37 20.13
C SER A 70 0.96 4.34 20.53
N ILE A 71 0.92 3.79 21.74
CA ILE A 71 1.81 2.69 22.15
C ILE A 71 1.55 1.46 21.30
N ILE A 72 0.28 1.10 21.09
CA ILE A 72 -0.11 -0.03 20.23
C ILE A 72 0.38 0.19 18.80
N PHE A 73 0.21 1.41 18.26
CA PHE A 73 0.70 1.76 16.93
C PHE A 73 2.23 1.67 16.82
N VAL A 74 2.98 2.15 17.82
CA VAL A 74 4.44 2.02 17.87
C VAL A 74 4.86 0.56 17.96
N LEU A 75 4.16 -0.27 18.75
CA LEU A 75 4.43 -1.70 18.80
C LEU A 75 4.11 -2.39 17.46
N ALA A 76 3.10 -1.92 16.72
CA ALA A 76 2.84 -2.38 15.36
C ALA A 76 3.99 -2.07 14.41
N ILE A 77 4.51 -0.84 14.46
CA ILE A 77 5.71 -0.44 13.72
C ILE A 77 6.90 -1.30 14.14
N LEU A 78 7.16 -1.50 15.44
CA LEU A 78 8.26 -2.34 15.92
C LEU A 78 8.12 -3.81 15.48
N HIS A 79 6.89 -4.31 15.38
CA HIS A 79 6.60 -5.66 14.89
C HIS A 79 7.05 -5.85 13.44
N THR A 80 6.93 -4.83 12.57
CA THR A 80 7.38 -4.94 11.16
C THR A 80 8.87 -5.25 11.04
N PHE A 81 9.70 -4.76 11.97
CA PHE A 81 11.14 -5.04 11.98
C PHE A 81 11.50 -6.46 12.44
N VAL A 82 10.67 -7.06 13.30
CA VAL A 82 10.89 -8.43 13.79
C VAL A 82 10.17 -9.49 12.95
N ALA A 83 9.39 -9.08 11.95
CA ALA A 83 8.68 -9.95 11.02
C ALA A 83 9.61 -10.98 10.35
N ILE A 84 10.76 -10.55 9.82
CA ILE A 84 11.71 -11.44 9.15
C ILE A 84 12.24 -12.55 10.09
N PRO A 85 12.75 -12.23 11.30
CA PRO A 85 13.05 -13.26 12.31
C PRO A 85 11.89 -14.22 12.59
N ILE A 86 10.66 -13.71 12.69
CA ILE A 86 9.46 -14.54 12.93
C ILE A 86 9.20 -15.49 11.75
N THR A 87 9.32 -15.02 10.51
CA THR A 87 9.18 -15.87 9.31
C THR A 87 10.25 -16.95 9.25
N LYS A 88 11.50 -16.65 9.62
CA LYS A 88 12.57 -17.66 9.74
C LYS A 88 12.24 -18.70 10.80
N LEU A 89 11.69 -18.27 11.94
CA LEU A 89 11.22 -19.19 12.97
C LEU A 89 10.03 -20.04 12.46
N ALA A 90 9.12 -19.46 11.69
CA ALA A 90 8.00 -20.17 11.06
C ALA A 90 8.51 -21.29 10.15
N HIS A 91 9.47 -21.00 9.27
CA HIS A 91 10.11 -21.99 8.40
C HIS A 91 10.79 -23.10 9.18
N LYS A 92 11.51 -22.75 10.26
CA LYS A 92 12.14 -23.75 11.13
C LYS A 92 11.08 -24.66 11.78
N VAL A 93 10.02 -24.08 12.34
CA VAL A 93 8.93 -24.84 12.97
C VAL A 93 8.17 -25.70 11.97
N GLN A 94 8.03 -25.24 10.72
CA GLN A 94 7.46 -26.03 9.63
C GLN A 94 8.38 -27.21 9.28
N HIS A 95 9.67 -26.97 9.10
CA HIS A 95 10.65 -28.02 8.79
C HIS A 95 10.71 -29.09 9.89
N ASP A 96 10.78 -28.66 11.16
CA ASP A 96 10.78 -29.56 12.32
C ASP A 96 9.48 -30.38 12.42
N HIS A 97 8.35 -29.81 11.99
CA HIS A 97 7.06 -30.50 11.92
C HIS A 97 7.03 -31.52 10.78
N ASP A 98 7.43 -31.12 9.58
CA ASP A 98 7.46 -31.99 8.39
C ASP A 98 8.38 -33.19 8.63
N ASP A 99 9.56 -32.97 9.22
CA ASP A 99 10.48 -34.05 9.58
C ASP A 99 9.90 -35.01 10.62
N ARG A 100 9.16 -34.49 11.60
CA ARG A 100 8.49 -35.33 12.61
C ARG A 100 7.39 -36.18 11.98
N ILE A 101 6.51 -35.57 11.18
CA ILE A 101 5.40 -36.27 10.52
C ILE A 101 5.92 -37.32 9.53
N ARG A 102 6.96 -37.00 8.75
CA ARG A 102 7.61 -37.96 7.84
C ARG A 102 8.16 -39.16 8.60
N LYS A 103 8.80 -38.95 9.75
CA LYS A 103 9.31 -40.04 10.60
C LYS A 103 8.19 -40.87 11.20
N GLU A 104 7.14 -40.24 11.70
CA GLU A 104 5.97 -40.92 12.28
C GLU A 104 5.23 -41.78 11.24
N ARG A 105 4.96 -41.23 10.05
CA ARG A 105 4.32 -41.95 8.94
C ARG A 105 5.19 -43.12 8.44
N ALA A 106 6.50 -42.88 8.25
CA ALA A 106 7.43 -43.93 7.85
C ALA A 106 7.51 -45.07 8.88
N ALA A 107 7.41 -44.77 10.18
CA ALA A 107 7.38 -45.78 11.24
C ALA A 107 6.10 -46.66 11.22
N HIS A 108 5.01 -46.16 10.64
CA HIS A 108 3.75 -46.89 10.46
C HIS A 108 3.64 -47.57 9.08
N GLY A 109 4.66 -47.44 8.22
CA GLY A 109 4.65 -47.98 6.85
C GLY A 109 3.84 -47.15 5.85
N ASP A 110 3.37 -45.96 6.24
CA ASP A 110 2.59 -45.07 5.41
C ASP A 110 3.46 -43.98 4.76
N SER A 111 3.03 -43.49 3.60
CA SER A 111 3.57 -42.26 3.01
C SER A 111 2.89 -41.04 3.63
N ALA A 112 3.65 -39.96 3.78
CA ALA A 112 3.12 -38.74 4.36
C ALA A 112 2.47 -37.87 3.27
N HIS A 113 1.25 -37.43 3.49
CA HIS A 113 0.48 -36.63 2.52
C HIS A 113 0.58 -35.13 2.83
N ALA A 114 0.25 -34.29 1.84
CA ALA A 114 0.31 -32.83 1.99
C ALA A 114 -0.57 -32.31 3.15
N GLU A 115 -1.70 -32.98 3.41
CA GLU A 115 -2.61 -32.65 4.50
C GLU A 115 -1.99 -32.91 5.88
N ASP A 116 -1.10 -33.89 5.99
CA ASP A 116 -0.42 -34.23 7.25
C ASP A 116 0.69 -33.21 7.62
N MET A 117 1.17 -32.44 6.64
CA MET A 117 2.27 -31.48 6.81
C MET A 117 1.79 -30.15 7.38
N VAL A 118 0.49 -29.98 7.67
CA VAL A 118 -0.06 -28.70 8.11
C VAL A 118 0.26 -28.46 9.59
N SER A 119 1.25 -27.59 9.83
CA SER A 119 1.60 -27.14 11.18
C SER A 119 0.88 -25.84 11.53
N PHE A 120 -0.22 -25.92 12.29
CA PHE A 120 -0.94 -24.72 12.75
C PHE A 120 -0.03 -23.71 13.46
N LYS A 121 0.94 -24.19 14.25
CA LYS A 121 1.94 -23.33 14.92
C LYS A 121 2.82 -22.60 13.90
N ALA A 122 3.28 -23.29 12.86
CA ALA A 122 4.05 -22.66 11.79
C ALA A 122 3.18 -21.69 10.98
N THR A 123 1.93 -22.02 10.71
CA THR A 123 0.99 -21.14 10.00
C THR A 123 0.74 -19.84 10.78
N ILE A 124 0.52 -19.92 12.10
CA ILE A 124 0.41 -18.72 12.95
C ILE A 124 1.71 -17.92 12.85
N LEU A 125 2.87 -18.55 13.08
CA LEU A 125 4.14 -17.83 13.01
C LEU A 125 4.37 -17.20 11.62
N HIS A 126 3.98 -17.88 10.55
CA HIS A 126 4.05 -17.35 9.21
C HIS A 126 3.17 -16.11 9.07
N PHE A 127 1.93 -16.15 9.57
CA PHE A 127 1.02 -15.01 9.55
C PHE A 127 1.53 -13.83 10.38
N PHE A 128 2.11 -14.07 11.57
CA PHE A 128 2.77 -13.01 12.35
C PHE A 128 4.06 -12.49 11.69
N GLY A 129 4.69 -13.27 10.81
CA GLY A 129 5.87 -12.89 10.03
C GLY A 129 5.55 -12.23 8.69
N GLU A 130 4.29 -12.25 8.25
CA GLU A 130 3.84 -11.55 7.05
C GLU A 130 3.71 -10.06 7.33
N VAL A 131 4.56 -9.25 6.69
CA VAL A 131 4.57 -7.80 6.88
C VAL A 131 3.24 -7.15 6.51
N GLU A 132 2.52 -7.72 5.54
CA GLU A 132 1.19 -7.26 5.14
C GLU A 132 0.10 -7.56 6.19
N ALA A 133 0.30 -8.50 7.11
CA ALA A 133 -0.69 -8.83 8.13
C ALA A 133 -0.58 -7.96 9.40
N ILE A 134 0.58 -7.34 9.64
CA ILE A 134 0.95 -6.79 10.95
C ILE A 134 -0.01 -5.72 11.45
N PHE A 135 -0.27 -4.67 10.66
CA PHE A 135 -1.16 -3.60 11.10
C PHE A 135 -2.60 -4.06 11.31
N GLY A 136 -3.07 -5.01 10.50
CA GLY A 136 -4.39 -5.63 10.70
C GLY A 136 -4.45 -6.45 11.99
N ILE A 137 -3.40 -7.24 12.31
CA ILE A 137 -3.30 -7.97 13.58
C ILE A 137 -3.33 -7.01 14.77
N TRP A 138 -2.54 -5.93 14.71
CA TRP A 138 -2.54 -4.90 15.75
C TRP A 138 -3.83 -4.10 15.79
N GLY A 139 -4.61 -4.05 14.71
CA GLY A 139 -5.97 -3.51 14.68
C GLY A 139 -6.89 -4.27 15.64
N VAL A 140 -6.78 -5.60 15.71
CA VAL A 140 -7.50 -6.41 16.69
C VAL A 140 -7.09 -6.06 18.13
N VAL A 141 -5.80 -5.83 18.36
CA VAL A 141 -5.29 -5.40 19.68
C VAL A 141 -5.83 -4.02 20.05
N LEU A 142 -5.87 -3.08 19.11
CA LEU A 142 -6.46 -1.76 19.31
C LEU A 142 -7.95 -1.83 19.63
N LEU A 143 -8.72 -2.66 18.93
CA LEU A 143 -10.13 -2.88 19.25
C LEU A 143 -10.30 -3.45 20.66
N GLY A 144 -9.47 -4.41 21.05
CA GLY A 144 -9.45 -4.93 22.43
C GLY A 144 -9.15 -3.84 23.47
N ALA A 145 -8.24 -2.92 23.17
CA ALA A 145 -7.97 -1.76 24.03
C ALA A 145 -9.15 -0.78 24.05
N MET A 146 -9.80 -0.51 22.92
CA MET A 146 -11.01 0.33 22.90
C MET A 146 -12.12 -0.25 23.76
N PHE A 147 -12.35 -1.57 23.70
CA PHE A 147 -13.32 -2.27 24.54
C PHE A 147 -13.04 -2.13 26.05
N ALA A 148 -11.79 -1.91 26.44
CA ALA A 148 -11.44 -1.69 27.84
C ALA A 148 -11.71 -0.25 28.32
N PHE A 149 -11.83 0.71 27.40
CA PHE A 149 -12.04 2.14 27.70
C PHE A 149 -13.45 2.63 27.37
N TYR A 150 -14.10 2.06 26.36
CA TYR A 150 -15.37 2.52 25.79
C TYR A 150 -16.32 1.36 25.51
N ASP A 151 -17.58 1.71 25.27
CA ASP A 151 -18.61 0.75 24.88
C ASP A 151 -18.57 0.37 23.39
N LEU A 152 -19.41 -0.60 23.04
CA LEU A 152 -19.46 -1.17 21.71
C LEU A 152 -19.97 -0.18 20.65
N ASP A 153 -20.77 0.81 21.06
CA ASP A 153 -21.32 1.83 20.16
C ASP A 153 -20.26 2.88 19.81
N ALA A 154 -19.41 3.29 20.76
CA ALA A 154 -18.24 4.13 20.48
C ALA A 154 -17.27 3.43 19.51
N ILE A 155 -17.06 2.12 19.65
CA ILE A 155 -16.20 1.34 18.75
C ILE A 155 -16.80 1.28 17.35
N LYS A 156 -18.10 0.98 17.23
CA LYS A 156 -18.80 1.02 15.94
C LYS A 156 -18.75 2.41 15.32
N GLY A 157 -19.01 3.45 16.10
CA GLY A 157 -18.95 4.85 15.64
C GLY A 157 -17.58 5.20 15.10
N TYR A 158 -16.51 4.76 15.79
CA TYR A 158 -15.16 4.94 15.28
C TYR A 158 -14.93 4.18 13.98
N LEU A 159 -15.20 2.88 13.95
CA LEU A 159 -14.95 2.05 12.77
C LEU A 159 -15.74 2.50 11.56
N MET A 160 -16.97 3.01 11.74
CA MET A 160 -17.79 3.56 10.67
C MET A 160 -17.33 4.97 10.22
N SER A 161 -16.61 5.71 11.06
CA SER A 161 -16.00 6.99 10.65
C SER A 161 -14.71 6.84 9.83
N VAL A 162 -14.11 5.64 9.83
CA VAL A 162 -12.90 5.35 9.06
C VAL A 162 -13.24 5.11 7.59
N ASN A 163 -12.48 5.74 6.69
CA ASN A 163 -12.61 5.52 5.25
C ASN A 163 -11.83 4.26 4.81
N TYR A 164 -12.54 3.27 4.24
CA TYR A 164 -11.97 2.03 3.70
C TYR A 164 -11.90 1.98 2.17
N THR A 165 -12.23 3.08 1.49
CA THR A 165 -12.26 3.16 0.03
C THR A 165 -10.92 2.74 -0.56
N GLU A 166 -9.82 3.24 0.00
CA GLU A 166 -8.47 3.01 -0.50
C GLU A 166 -8.01 1.56 -0.27
N PRO A 167 -8.12 0.94 0.94
CA PRO A 167 -7.86 -0.48 1.11
C PRO A 167 -8.62 -1.37 0.11
N LEU A 168 -9.90 -1.09 -0.12
CA LEU A 168 -10.75 -1.87 -1.03
C LEU A 168 -10.34 -1.68 -2.50
N PHE A 169 -10.06 -0.44 -2.90
CA PHE A 169 -9.57 -0.10 -4.23
C PHE A 169 -8.24 -0.83 -4.54
N VAL A 170 -7.29 -0.82 -3.59
CA VAL A 170 -5.98 -1.47 -3.76
C VAL A 170 -6.10 -2.98 -3.94
N VAL A 171 -6.96 -3.66 -3.16
CA VAL A 171 -7.22 -5.10 -3.31
C VAL A 171 -7.66 -5.42 -4.75
N ILE A 172 -8.62 -4.66 -5.25
CA ILE A 172 -9.25 -4.93 -6.55
C ILE A 172 -8.30 -4.63 -7.70
N ILE A 173 -7.63 -3.47 -7.66
CA ILE A 173 -6.74 -3.06 -8.75
C ILE A 173 -5.51 -3.96 -8.85
N MET A 174 -4.97 -4.43 -7.71
CA MET A 174 -3.90 -5.42 -7.68
C MET A 174 -4.33 -6.77 -8.28
N ALA A 175 -5.52 -7.24 -7.92
CA ALA A 175 -6.06 -8.49 -8.47
C ALA A 175 -6.19 -8.40 -10.00
N LEU A 176 -6.75 -7.29 -10.52
CA LEU A 176 -6.87 -7.04 -11.96
C LEU A 176 -5.51 -6.93 -12.66
N ALA A 177 -4.56 -6.19 -12.09
CA ALA A 177 -3.24 -5.96 -12.68
C ALA A 177 -2.37 -7.21 -12.75
N SER A 178 -2.57 -8.16 -11.83
CA SER A 178 -1.83 -9.43 -11.80
C SER A 178 -2.26 -10.44 -12.88
N THR A 179 -3.33 -10.16 -13.63
CA THR A 179 -3.88 -11.11 -14.61
C THR A 179 -3.04 -11.22 -15.88
N ARG A 180 -2.94 -12.44 -16.41
CA ARG A 180 -2.17 -12.73 -17.64
C ARG A 180 -2.51 -11.81 -18.83
N PRO A 181 -3.79 -11.50 -19.15
CA PRO A 181 -4.12 -10.61 -20.26
C PRO A 181 -3.53 -9.20 -20.09
N VAL A 182 -3.60 -8.63 -18.87
CA VAL A 182 -3.03 -7.31 -18.57
C VAL A 182 -1.51 -7.33 -18.68
N LEU A 183 -0.85 -8.37 -18.17
CA LEU A 183 0.61 -8.52 -18.28
C LEU A 183 1.09 -8.58 -19.73
N ARG A 184 0.35 -9.24 -20.61
CA ARG A 184 0.69 -9.34 -22.03
C ARG A 184 0.48 -8.03 -22.77
N PHE A 185 -0.59 -7.33 -22.44
CA PHE A 185 -0.80 -5.98 -22.94
C PHE A 185 0.36 -5.06 -22.53
N ALA A 186 0.73 -5.06 -21.25
CA ALA A 186 1.85 -4.28 -20.74
C ALA A 186 3.20 -4.67 -21.39
N GLU A 187 3.46 -5.97 -21.58
CA GLU A 187 4.63 -6.45 -22.33
C GLU A 187 4.67 -5.88 -23.76
N SER A 188 3.52 -5.84 -24.43
CA SER A 188 3.39 -5.31 -25.79
C SER A 188 3.65 -3.81 -25.84
N CYS A 189 3.15 -3.05 -24.86
CA CYS A 189 3.45 -1.63 -24.70
C CYS A 189 4.94 -1.38 -24.45
N LEU A 190 5.57 -2.16 -23.57
CA LEU A 190 7.00 -2.03 -23.29
C LEU A 190 7.87 -2.46 -24.47
N ARG A 191 7.43 -3.46 -25.23
CA ARG A 191 8.09 -3.91 -26.45
C ARG A 191 8.22 -2.80 -27.48
N PHE A 192 7.20 -1.94 -27.61
CA PHE A 192 7.27 -0.77 -28.51
C PHE A 192 8.51 0.09 -28.23
N PHE A 193 8.81 0.33 -26.95
CA PHE A 193 10.01 1.09 -26.55
C PHE A 193 11.29 0.25 -26.65
N ALA A 194 11.25 -1.03 -26.27
CA ALA A 194 12.40 -1.93 -26.39
C ALA A 194 12.83 -2.14 -27.86
N ASN A 195 11.90 -2.00 -28.82
CA ASN A 195 12.18 -2.14 -30.24
C ASN A 195 13.13 -1.04 -30.77
N PHE A 196 13.15 0.16 -30.17
CA PHE A 196 14.14 1.19 -30.52
C PHE A 196 15.59 0.72 -30.28
N GLY A 197 15.80 -0.18 -29.32
CA GLY A 197 17.08 -0.83 -29.05
C GLY A 197 17.14 -2.28 -29.53
N LYS A 198 16.37 -2.62 -30.59
CA LYS A 198 16.28 -3.94 -31.21
C LYS A 198 15.96 -5.08 -30.25
N GLU A 199 15.17 -4.83 -29.21
CA GLU A 199 14.80 -5.85 -28.22
C GLU A 199 16.01 -6.55 -27.54
N THR A 200 17.16 -5.89 -27.48
CA THR A 200 18.33 -6.37 -26.74
C THR A 200 18.06 -6.42 -25.24
N PRO A 201 18.82 -7.21 -24.44
CA PRO A 201 18.66 -7.21 -22.98
C PRO A 201 18.76 -5.83 -22.35
N ALA A 202 19.63 -4.96 -22.86
CA ALA A 202 19.74 -3.56 -22.46
C ALA A 202 18.49 -2.74 -22.76
N ALA A 203 17.92 -2.88 -23.96
CA ALA A 203 16.72 -2.17 -24.37
C ALA A 203 15.52 -2.58 -23.54
N TRP A 204 15.34 -3.88 -23.30
CA TRP A 204 14.31 -4.38 -22.40
C TRP A 204 14.51 -3.92 -20.97
N TRP A 205 15.74 -3.96 -20.44
CA TRP A 205 16.04 -3.52 -19.08
C TRP A 205 15.71 -2.03 -18.88
N LEU A 206 16.10 -1.17 -19.83
CA LEU A 206 15.75 0.26 -19.80
C LEU A 206 14.25 0.50 -19.97
N ALA A 207 13.59 -0.18 -20.90
CA ALA A 207 12.15 -0.05 -21.10
C ALA A 207 11.39 -0.45 -19.83
N ILE A 208 11.76 -1.57 -19.20
CA ILE A 208 11.12 -2.03 -17.96
C ILE A 208 11.36 -1.04 -16.82
N LEU A 209 12.58 -0.53 -16.63
CA LEU A 209 12.90 0.32 -15.47
C LEU A 209 12.58 1.81 -15.65
N ILE A 210 12.32 2.27 -16.88
CA ILE A 210 11.90 3.65 -17.14
C ILE A 210 10.40 3.68 -17.40
N ILE A 211 9.96 3.01 -18.47
CA ILE A 211 8.57 3.09 -18.93
C ILE A 211 7.64 2.33 -17.99
N GLY A 212 8.06 1.16 -17.48
CA GLY A 212 7.25 0.38 -16.55
C GLY A 212 6.80 1.18 -15.31
N PRO A 213 7.73 1.78 -14.56
CA PRO A 213 7.41 2.68 -13.45
C PRO A 213 6.55 3.87 -13.83
N LEU A 214 6.80 4.54 -14.97
CA LEU A 214 5.96 5.66 -15.43
C LEU A 214 4.53 5.23 -15.78
N LEU A 215 4.37 4.03 -16.34
CA LEU A 215 3.05 3.42 -16.54
C LEU A 215 2.35 3.12 -15.20
N GLY A 216 3.09 3.03 -14.10
CA GLY A 216 2.55 2.93 -12.75
C GLY A 216 1.59 4.06 -12.41
N SER A 217 1.84 5.29 -12.87
CA SER A 217 0.90 6.41 -12.71
C SER A 217 -0.44 6.22 -13.42
N PHE A 218 -0.52 5.34 -14.42
CA PHE A 218 -1.76 5.06 -15.15
C PHE A 218 -2.44 3.76 -14.72
N ILE A 219 -1.71 2.88 -14.04
CA ILE A 219 -2.20 1.57 -13.59
C ILE A 219 -2.36 1.57 -12.07
N THR A 220 -1.24 1.60 -11.35
CA THR A 220 -1.01 1.77 -9.90
C THR A 220 0.39 1.24 -9.59
N GLU A 221 1.00 1.66 -8.47
CA GLU A 221 2.31 1.16 -8.05
C GLU A 221 2.36 -0.39 -7.87
N PRO A 222 1.43 -1.04 -7.14
CA PRO A 222 1.38 -2.48 -7.06
C PRO A 222 1.30 -3.21 -8.41
N GLY A 223 0.51 -2.68 -9.34
CA GLY A 223 0.35 -3.24 -10.68
C GLY A 223 1.65 -3.13 -11.49
N ALA A 224 2.26 -1.94 -11.52
CA ALA A 224 3.53 -1.72 -12.20
C ALA A 224 4.67 -2.56 -11.63
N MET A 225 4.77 -2.68 -10.30
CA MET A 225 5.77 -3.53 -9.66
C MET A 225 5.65 -4.98 -10.13
N THR A 226 4.43 -5.52 -10.12
CA THR A 226 4.14 -6.89 -10.51
C THR A 226 4.53 -7.14 -11.97
N ILE A 227 4.10 -6.27 -12.88
CA ILE A 227 4.45 -6.32 -14.31
C ILE A 227 5.97 -6.29 -14.51
N CYS A 228 6.64 -5.29 -13.93
CA CYS A 228 8.07 -5.08 -14.12
C CYS A 228 8.89 -6.23 -13.53
N ALA A 229 8.56 -6.70 -12.32
CA ALA A 229 9.24 -7.81 -11.68
C ALA A 229 9.10 -9.10 -12.47
N MET A 230 7.91 -9.41 -13.01
CA MET A 230 7.73 -10.60 -13.85
C MET A 230 8.44 -10.50 -15.19
N LEU A 231 8.46 -9.32 -15.82
CA LEU A 231 9.21 -9.13 -17.07
C LEU A 231 10.71 -9.23 -16.84
N LEU A 232 11.23 -8.65 -15.76
CA LEU A 232 12.64 -8.85 -15.35
C LEU A 232 12.92 -10.32 -15.07
N ALA A 233 12.04 -11.03 -14.35
CA ALA A 233 12.17 -12.46 -14.09
C ALA A 233 12.29 -13.26 -15.39
N LYS A 234 11.42 -12.98 -16.36
CA LYS A 234 11.33 -13.69 -17.63
C LYS A 234 12.48 -13.37 -18.58
N LYS A 235 12.89 -12.10 -18.66
CA LYS A 235 13.81 -11.59 -19.69
C LYS A 235 15.24 -11.40 -19.18
N PHE A 236 15.39 -10.80 -18.01
CA PHE A 236 16.69 -10.40 -17.47
C PHE A 236 17.31 -11.48 -16.57
N TYR A 237 16.61 -11.92 -15.53
CA TYR A 237 17.18 -12.84 -14.54
C TYR A 237 17.44 -14.25 -15.08
N LYS A 238 16.73 -14.68 -16.15
CA LYS A 238 17.05 -15.92 -16.88
C LYS A 238 18.48 -15.91 -17.45
N LEU A 239 19.01 -14.73 -17.78
CA LEU A 239 20.37 -14.58 -18.31
C LEU A 239 21.46 -14.62 -17.22
N LYS A 240 21.09 -14.90 -15.96
CA LYS A 240 22.02 -15.03 -14.82
C LYS A 240 22.93 -13.80 -14.68
N PRO A 241 22.38 -12.63 -14.29
CA PRO A 241 23.18 -11.45 -13.97
C PRO A 241 24.06 -11.70 -12.75
N SER A 242 25.12 -10.90 -12.58
CA SER A 242 25.94 -10.91 -11.39
C SER A 242 25.11 -10.51 -10.15
N PRO A 243 25.47 -10.97 -8.94
CA PRO A 243 24.76 -10.58 -7.73
C PRO A 243 24.70 -9.06 -7.55
N MET A 244 25.78 -8.35 -7.85
CA MET A 244 25.82 -6.89 -7.76
C MET A 244 24.78 -6.25 -8.68
N PHE A 245 24.71 -6.69 -9.95
CA PHE A 245 23.77 -6.12 -10.92
C PHE A 245 22.31 -6.51 -10.61
N ALA A 246 22.10 -7.73 -10.11
CA ALA A 246 20.80 -8.19 -9.63
C ALA A 246 20.25 -7.28 -8.51
N TYR A 247 21.04 -7.04 -7.45
CA TYR A 247 20.63 -6.16 -6.34
C TYR A 247 20.47 -4.70 -6.78
N ALA A 248 21.34 -4.19 -7.65
CA ALA A 248 21.23 -2.85 -8.21
C ALA A 248 19.93 -2.68 -9.02
N THR A 249 19.60 -3.66 -9.87
CA THR A 249 18.35 -3.66 -10.66
C THR A 249 17.13 -3.72 -9.74
N LEU A 250 17.16 -4.53 -8.69
CA LEU A 250 16.06 -4.66 -7.75
C LEU A 250 15.84 -3.36 -6.94
N GLY A 251 16.90 -2.76 -6.42
CA GLY A 251 16.81 -1.47 -5.70
C GLY A 251 16.33 -0.34 -6.61
N LEU A 252 16.84 -0.27 -7.85
CA LEU A 252 16.37 0.69 -8.85
C LEU A 252 14.89 0.49 -9.20
N LEU A 253 14.44 -0.75 -9.34
CA LEU A 253 13.02 -1.05 -9.58
C LEU A 253 12.14 -0.51 -8.45
N PHE A 254 12.51 -0.76 -7.20
CA PHE A 254 11.72 -0.34 -6.04
C PHE A 254 11.61 1.19 -5.96
N VAL A 255 12.73 1.89 -6.12
CA VAL A 255 12.74 3.36 -6.12
C VAL A 255 11.96 3.91 -7.31
N ASN A 256 12.21 3.40 -8.51
CA ASN A 256 11.52 3.93 -9.69
C ASN A 256 10.02 3.69 -9.62
N VAL A 257 9.53 2.51 -9.20
CA VAL A 257 8.09 2.25 -9.07
C VAL A 257 7.47 3.17 -8.01
N SER A 258 8.10 3.31 -6.85
CA SER A 258 7.64 4.21 -5.77
C SER A 258 7.48 5.64 -6.27
N VAL A 259 8.42 6.13 -7.08
CA VAL A 259 8.39 7.49 -7.62
C VAL A 259 7.49 7.59 -8.84
N GLY A 260 7.38 6.54 -9.64
CA GLY A 260 6.64 6.52 -10.90
C GLY A 260 5.13 6.60 -10.74
N GLY A 261 4.59 6.40 -9.52
CA GLY A 261 3.16 6.51 -9.21
C GLY A 261 2.64 7.94 -8.97
N VAL A 262 3.51 8.95 -8.89
CA VAL A 262 3.11 10.31 -8.47
C VAL A 262 2.64 11.24 -9.59
N MET A 263 2.56 10.78 -10.84
CA MET A 263 2.12 11.63 -11.94
C MET A 263 0.59 11.78 -11.99
N THR A 264 -0.14 10.96 -11.23
CA THR A 264 -1.59 11.04 -11.05
C THR A 264 -1.96 11.01 -9.57
N ASN A 265 -3.19 11.41 -9.24
CA ASN A 265 -3.65 11.50 -7.85
C ASN A 265 -4.19 10.20 -7.26
N PHE A 266 -4.21 9.10 -8.03
CA PHE A 266 -4.81 7.83 -7.61
C PHE A 266 -3.84 6.64 -7.64
N ALA A 267 -2.70 6.75 -8.35
CA ALA A 267 -1.87 5.59 -8.66
C ALA A 267 -0.94 5.15 -7.51
N ALA A 268 -0.42 6.12 -6.76
CA ALA A 268 0.42 5.91 -5.61
C ALA A 268 -0.43 5.92 -4.32
N PRO A 269 -0.42 4.85 -3.49
CA PRO A 269 -1.04 4.88 -2.17
C PRO A 269 -0.74 6.15 -1.35
N PRO A 270 0.52 6.66 -1.25
CA PRO A 270 0.80 7.87 -0.48
C PRO A 270 0.14 9.13 -1.02
N VAL A 271 -0.10 9.21 -2.33
CA VAL A 271 -0.81 10.34 -2.95
C VAL A 271 -2.31 10.18 -2.71
N LEU A 272 -2.84 8.97 -2.91
CA LEU A 272 -4.25 8.66 -2.72
C LEU A 272 -4.71 8.98 -1.29
N MET A 273 -3.90 8.66 -0.27
CA MET A 273 -4.20 8.91 1.16
C MET A 273 -4.40 10.40 1.49
N VAL A 274 -3.89 11.30 0.65
CA VAL A 274 -3.94 12.74 0.90
C VAL A 274 -4.70 13.50 -0.19
N ALA A 275 -5.00 12.86 -1.32
CA ALA A 275 -5.57 13.52 -2.49
C ALA A 275 -6.91 14.19 -2.18
N ALA A 276 -7.83 13.48 -1.51
CA ALA A 276 -9.13 14.04 -1.16
C ALA A 276 -9.01 15.18 -0.14
N LYS A 277 -8.15 15.01 0.88
CA LYS A 277 -7.99 15.99 1.97
C LYS A 277 -7.26 17.26 1.54
N TRP A 278 -6.25 17.13 0.69
CA TRP A 278 -5.45 18.26 0.20
C TRP A 278 -5.92 18.77 -1.17
N GLY A 279 -6.99 18.20 -1.72
CA GLY A 279 -7.57 18.61 -3.01
C GLY A 279 -6.65 18.36 -4.21
N LEU A 280 -5.82 17.31 -4.16
CA LEU A 280 -4.87 17.00 -5.23
C LEU A 280 -5.57 16.36 -6.42
N THR A 281 -5.43 16.99 -7.56
CA THR A 281 -5.92 16.51 -8.86
C THR A 281 -4.79 15.91 -9.70
N THR A 282 -5.13 15.06 -10.67
CA THR A 282 -4.14 14.48 -11.58
C THR A 282 -3.30 15.55 -12.32
N PRO A 283 -3.87 16.65 -12.86
CA PRO A 283 -3.07 17.70 -13.49
C PRO A 283 -2.03 18.33 -12.55
N GLU A 284 -2.37 18.55 -11.28
CA GLU A 284 -1.44 19.13 -10.31
C GLU A 284 -0.31 18.17 -9.97
N MET A 285 -0.64 16.89 -9.77
CA MET A 285 0.37 15.85 -9.56
C MET A 285 1.34 15.77 -10.75
N LEU A 286 0.82 15.82 -11.98
CA LEU A 286 1.62 15.80 -13.19
C LEU A 286 2.53 17.04 -13.31
N LEU A 287 2.02 18.23 -12.98
CA LEU A 287 2.76 19.50 -13.09
C LEU A 287 3.81 19.69 -12.00
N HIS A 288 3.55 19.23 -10.78
CA HIS A 288 4.40 19.52 -9.62
C HIS A 288 5.31 18.36 -9.21
N TYR A 289 4.92 17.11 -9.50
CA TYR A 289 5.74 15.94 -9.19
C TYR A 289 6.16 15.17 -10.43
N GLY A 290 5.38 15.23 -11.52
CA GLY A 290 5.53 14.33 -12.67
C GLY A 290 6.82 14.53 -13.47
N ASP A 291 7.23 15.77 -13.73
CA ASP A 291 8.48 16.07 -14.44
C ASP A 291 9.72 15.64 -13.63
N ARG A 292 9.73 15.93 -12.33
CA ARG A 292 10.75 15.54 -11.36
C ARG A 292 10.84 14.03 -11.24
N ALA A 293 9.70 13.34 -11.16
CA ALA A 293 9.62 11.89 -11.13
C ALA A 293 10.19 11.27 -12.41
N ALA A 294 9.76 11.75 -13.58
CA ALA A 294 10.25 11.26 -14.87
C ALA A 294 11.75 11.49 -15.05
N LEU A 295 12.24 12.68 -14.69
CA LEU A 295 13.66 13.00 -14.73
C LEU A 295 14.46 12.11 -13.77
N ALA A 296 14.00 11.90 -12.55
CA ALA A 296 14.69 11.07 -11.56
C ALA A 296 14.77 9.60 -12.00
N ILE A 297 13.67 9.05 -12.54
CA ILE A 297 13.59 7.68 -13.05
C ILE A 297 14.55 7.50 -14.25
N ALA A 298 14.51 8.44 -15.20
CA ALA A 298 15.38 8.40 -16.37
C ALA A 298 16.87 8.54 -15.98
N ALA A 299 17.21 9.53 -15.15
CA ALA A 299 18.57 9.77 -14.70
C ALA A 299 19.14 8.58 -13.92
N SER A 300 18.36 8.03 -12.98
CA SER A 300 18.76 6.86 -12.20
C SER A 300 18.99 5.63 -13.07
N SER A 301 18.08 5.38 -14.02
CA SER A 301 18.18 4.24 -14.93
C SER A 301 19.37 4.37 -15.89
N ILE A 302 19.62 5.57 -16.41
CA ILE A 302 20.77 5.85 -17.29
C ILE A 302 22.08 5.69 -16.49
N LEU A 303 22.15 6.20 -15.27
CA LEU A 303 23.35 6.06 -14.43
C LEU A 303 23.72 4.59 -14.22
N TYR A 304 22.73 3.76 -13.86
CA TYR A 304 22.94 2.32 -13.64
C TYR A 304 23.26 1.61 -14.95
N PHE A 305 22.59 1.98 -16.04
CA PHE A 305 22.91 1.46 -17.37
C PHE A 305 24.37 1.73 -17.75
N LEU A 306 24.87 2.96 -17.57
CA LEU A 306 26.25 3.33 -17.90
C LEU A 306 27.25 2.56 -17.05
N PHE A 307 26.95 2.34 -15.76
CA PHE A 307 27.80 1.56 -14.85
C PHE A 307 27.87 0.07 -15.25
N PHE A 308 26.73 -0.55 -15.57
CA PHE A 308 26.62 -1.98 -15.92
C PHE A 308 26.66 -2.28 -17.42
N ARG A 309 26.96 -1.30 -18.29
CA ARG A 309 26.91 -1.44 -19.77
C ARG A 309 27.70 -2.64 -20.31
N LYS A 310 28.86 -2.96 -19.71
CA LYS A 310 29.70 -4.08 -20.12
C LYS A 310 29.03 -5.42 -19.81
N GLU A 311 28.36 -5.52 -18.67
CA GLU A 311 27.65 -6.73 -18.26
C GLU A 311 26.37 -6.94 -19.08
N LEU A 312 25.64 -5.86 -19.39
CA LEU A 312 24.52 -5.89 -20.32
C LEU A 312 24.94 -6.37 -21.72
N ALA A 313 26.08 -5.90 -22.23
CA ALA A 313 26.62 -6.37 -23.50
C ALA A 313 27.02 -7.86 -23.45
N ALA A 314 27.63 -8.31 -22.36
CA ALA A 314 27.94 -9.73 -22.16
C ALA A 314 26.69 -10.61 -22.04
N MET A 315 25.57 -10.07 -21.55
CA MET A 315 24.27 -10.76 -21.55
C MET A 315 23.66 -10.87 -22.94
N ALA A 316 23.83 -9.86 -23.80
CA ALA A 316 23.39 -9.95 -25.20
C ALA A 316 24.10 -11.09 -25.95
N ALA A 317 25.36 -11.40 -25.62
CA ALA A 317 26.08 -12.54 -26.18
C ALA A 317 25.57 -13.90 -25.66
N ARG A 318 24.87 -13.94 -24.51
CA ARG A 318 24.25 -15.14 -23.93
C ARG A 318 22.80 -15.33 -24.38
N ALA A 319 22.15 -14.26 -24.85
CA ALA A 319 20.82 -14.33 -25.44
C ALA A 319 20.91 -14.93 -26.86
N GLY A 320 19.89 -15.69 -27.27
CA GLY A 320 19.84 -16.26 -28.62
C GLY A 320 19.62 -15.17 -29.66
N ASP A 321 20.36 -15.22 -30.76
CA ASP A 321 20.17 -14.32 -31.92
C ASP A 321 19.05 -14.89 -32.80
N HIS A 322 17.83 -14.35 -32.66
CA HIS A 322 16.67 -14.82 -33.41
C HIS A 322 16.44 -14.06 -34.72
N ASP A 323 17.14 -12.95 -34.98
CA ASP A 323 17.00 -12.15 -36.22
C ASP A 323 18.25 -12.10 -37.12
N GLY A 324 19.34 -12.75 -36.71
CA GLY A 324 20.53 -12.96 -37.50
C GLY A 324 21.42 -11.71 -37.62
N ASP A 325 21.26 -10.73 -36.73
CA ASP A 325 22.03 -9.48 -36.76
C ASP A 325 23.35 -9.52 -35.96
N GLY A 326 23.65 -10.67 -35.36
CA GLY A 326 24.85 -10.90 -34.54
C GLY A 326 24.70 -10.45 -33.08
N LYS A 327 23.48 -10.09 -32.62
CA LYS A 327 23.18 -9.76 -31.22
C LYS A 327 22.01 -10.61 -30.72
N GLY A 328 22.12 -11.13 -29.50
CA GLY A 328 21.02 -11.86 -28.89
C GLY A 328 19.84 -10.97 -28.53
N ASP A 329 18.63 -11.44 -28.84
CA ASP A 329 17.35 -10.80 -28.53
C ASP A 329 16.50 -11.65 -27.56
N LEU A 330 15.40 -11.08 -27.07
CA LEU A 330 14.51 -11.72 -26.09
C LEU A 330 13.11 -11.98 -26.64
N LYS A 331 13.01 -12.34 -27.93
CA LYS A 331 11.74 -12.72 -28.57
C LYS A 331 11.26 -14.08 -28.03
N GLU A 332 10.06 -14.12 -27.45
CA GLU A 332 9.41 -15.36 -27.00
C GLU A 332 8.07 -15.60 -27.75
N ASN A 333 7.86 -16.81 -28.27
CA ASN A 333 6.62 -17.24 -28.91
C ASN A 333 5.71 -17.97 -27.91
N GLU A 334 5.03 -17.21 -27.04
CA GLU A 334 3.96 -17.77 -26.20
C GLU A 334 2.59 -17.65 -26.90
N ARG A 335 1.65 -18.57 -26.58
CA ARG A 335 0.26 -18.54 -27.12
C ARG A 335 -0.43 -17.18 -26.88
N PRO A 336 -1.08 -16.59 -27.90
CA PRO A 336 -1.76 -15.31 -27.79
C PRO A 336 -3.02 -15.42 -26.92
N VAL A 337 -3.33 -14.34 -26.19
CA VAL A 337 -4.59 -14.18 -25.48
C VAL A 337 -5.59 -13.51 -26.42
N PRO A 338 -6.86 -13.96 -26.51
CA PRO A 338 -7.85 -13.32 -27.36
C PRO A 338 -8.05 -11.85 -27.00
N LEU A 339 -8.10 -10.98 -28.01
CA LEU A 339 -8.18 -9.52 -27.82
C LEU A 339 -9.38 -9.10 -26.97
N PHE A 340 -10.55 -9.72 -27.18
CA PHE A 340 -11.75 -9.47 -26.38
C PHE A 340 -11.51 -9.69 -24.89
N VAL A 341 -10.81 -10.77 -24.49
CA VAL A 341 -10.51 -11.04 -23.08
C VAL A 341 -9.63 -9.94 -22.51
N THR A 342 -8.59 -9.52 -23.24
CA THR A 342 -7.72 -8.41 -22.83
C THR A 342 -8.48 -7.10 -22.70
N LEU A 343 -9.31 -6.74 -23.70
CA LEU A 343 -10.11 -5.51 -23.66
C LEU A 343 -11.09 -5.49 -22.50
N THR A 344 -11.73 -6.63 -22.19
CA THR A 344 -12.63 -6.73 -21.03
C THR A 344 -11.86 -6.50 -19.72
N HIS A 345 -10.68 -7.09 -19.54
CA HIS A 345 -9.86 -6.84 -18.33
C HIS A 345 -9.49 -5.36 -18.20
N LEU A 346 -9.04 -4.74 -19.29
CA LEU A 346 -8.70 -3.31 -19.30
C LEU A 346 -9.92 -2.43 -19.04
N ALA A 347 -11.10 -2.81 -19.52
CA ALA A 347 -12.35 -2.08 -19.25
C ALA A 347 -12.73 -2.14 -17.76
N PHE A 348 -12.62 -3.30 -17.09
CA PHE A 348 -12.87 -3.41 -15.64
C PHE A 348 -11.84 -2.65 -14.81
N MET A 349 -10.58 -2.64 -15.25
CA MET A 349 -9.53 -1.82 -14.64
C MET A 349 -9.86 -0.32 -14.76
N ALA A 350 -10.20 0.14 -15.96
CA ALA A 350 -10.60 1.53 -16.19
C ALA A 350 -11.87 1.92 -15.41
N LEU A 351 -12.87 1.02 -15.33
CA LEU A 351 -14.07 1.20 -14.51
C LEU A 351 -13.71 1.40 -13.03
N THR A 352 -12.84 0.55 -12.51
CA THR A 352 -12.38 0.62 -11.11
C THR A 352 -11.72 1.96 -10.81
N VAL A 353 -10.85 2.45 -11.71
CA VAL A 353 -10.19 3.76 -11.58
C VAL A 353 -11.18 4.91 -11.72
N ALA A 354 -12.06 4.87 -12.71
CA ALA A 354 -13.05 5.94 -12.95
C ALA A 354 -14.01 6.12 -11.76
N PHE A 355 -14.35 5.03 -11.08
CA PHE A 355 -15.23 5.03 -9.92
C PHE A 355 -14.48 4.81 -8.60
N ALA A 356 -13.19 5.13 -8.51
CA ALA A 356 -12.36 4.87 -7.33
C ALA A 356 -12.90 5.51 -6.03
N HIS A 357 -13.71 6.56 -6.13
CA HIS A 357 -14.34 7.25 -4.99
C HIS A 357 -15.70 6.64 -4.57
N TYR A 358 -16.17 5.60 -5.26
CA TYR A 358 -17.48 4.98 -5.04
C TYR A 358 -17.33 3.46 -4.83
N PRO A 359 -16.99 3.01 -3.59
CA PRO A 359 -16.78 1.61 -3.27
C PRO A 359 -17.83 0.63 -3.78
N PRO A 360 -19.14 0.89 -3.65
CA PRO A 360 -20.15 -0.04 -4.13
C PRO A 360 -20.04 -0.35 -5.62
N ILE A 361 -19.68 0.63 -6.45
CA ILE A 361 -19.63 0.49 -7.91
C ILE A 361 -18.46 -0.41 -8.31
N PHE A 362 -17.25 -0.11 -7.83
CA PHE A 362 -16.08 -0.89 -8.23
C PHE A 362 -16.07 -2.28 -7.60
N ILE A 363 -16.63 -2.46 -6.39
CA ILE A 363 -16.79 -3.78 -5.78
C ILE A 363 -17.73 -4.65 -6.61
N MET A 364 -18.90 -4.12 -6.99
CA MET A 364 -19.83 -4.87 -7.85
C MET A 364 -19.23 -5.17 -9.22
N GLY A 365 -18.49 -4.22 -9.80
CA GLY A 365 -17.73 -4.42 -11.03
C GLY A 365 -16.70 -5.56 -10.90
N PHE A 366 -15.97 -5.61 -9.79
CA PHE A 366 -14.99 -6.67 -9.52
C PHE A 366 -15.63 -8.04 -9.33
N LEU A 367 -16.74 -8.13 -8.58
CA LEU A 367 -17.47 -9.39 -8.40
C LEU A 367 -17.97 -9.94 -9.74
N PHE A 368 -18.48 -9.07 -10.62
CA PHE A 368 -18.84 -9.45 -11.98
C PHE A 368 -17.61 -9.89 -12.79
N PHE A 369 -16.50 -9.19 -12.66
CA PHE A 369 -15.25 -9.55 -13.31
C PHE A 369 -14.74 -10.95 -12.89
N LEU A 370 -14.89 -11.34 -11.63
CA LEU A 370 -14.53 -12.70 -11.19
C LEU A 370 -15.36 -13.77 -11.91
N ALA A 371 -16.66 -13.54 -12.09
CA ALA A 371 -17.52 -14.43 -12.88
C ALA A 371 -17.08 -14.50 -14.35
N PHE A 372 -16.72 -13.35 -14.94
CA PHE A 372 -16.15 -13.31 -16.29
C PHE A 372 -14.82 -14.08 -16.39
N SER A 373 -13.93 -13.93 -15.40
CA SER A 373 -12.65 -14.63 -15.36
C SER A 373 -12.84 -16.15 -15.30
N GLN A 374 -13.79 -16.61 -14.48
CA GLN A 374 -14.17 -18.02 -14.40
C GLN A 374 -14.75 -18.53 -15.74
N ALA A 375 -15.64 -17.77 -16.38
CA ALA A 375 -16.22 -18.14 -17.68
C ALA A 375 -15.17 -18.24 -18.80
N THR A 376 -14.07 -17.49 -18.70
CA THR A 376 -13.00 -17.45 -19.69
C THR A 376 -11.71 -18.12 -19.22
N ALA A 377 -11.79 -19.00 -18.20
CA ALA A 377 -10.63 -19.64 -17.56
C ALA A 377 -9.72 -20.40 -18.54
N HIS A 378 -10.24 -20.93 -19.65
CA HIS A 378 -9.46 -21.59 -20.70
C HIS A 378 -8.47 -20.66 -21.43
N HIS A 379 -8.65 -19.34 -21.32
CA HIS A 379 -7.77 -18.33 -21.92
C HIS A 379 -6.82 -17.65 -20.91
N GLN A 380 -6.96 -17.92 -19.60
CA GLN A 380 -6.22 -17.21 -18.55
C GLN A 380 -5.77 -18.13 -17.41
N SER A 381 -4.85 -17.64 -16.57
CA SER A 381 -4.46 -18.30 -15.33
C SER A 381 -5.38 -17.87 -14.20
N GLU A 382 -5.46 -18.68 -13.15
CA GLU A 382 -6.18 -18.30 -11.92
C GLU A 382 -5.67 -16.97 -11.35
N ILE A 383 -6.60 -16.17 -10.82
CA ILE A 383 -6.30 -14.91 -10.17
C ILE A 383 -5.84 -15.20 -8.74
N SER A 384 -4.63 -14.75 -8.40
CA SER A 384 -4.13 -14.87 -7.02
C SER A 384 -4.65 -13.71 -6.17
N LEU A 385 -5.60 -14.00 -5.27
CA LEU A 385 -6.18 -12.99 -4.37
C LEU A 385 -5.44 -12.84 -3.04
N ARG A 386 -4.60 -13.81 -2.65
CA ARG A 386 -3.92 -13.80 -1.35
C ARG A 386 -3.10 -12.53 -1.13
N GLY A 387 -2.23 -12.18 -2.08
CA GLY A 387 -1.40 -10.97 -2.00
C GLY A 387 -2.24 -9.70 -1.88
N PRO A 388 -3.16 -9.44 -2.83
CA PRO A 388 -4.06 -8.29 -2.76
C PRO A 388 -4.84 -8.18 -1.44
N ILE A 389 -5.42 -9.27 -0.93
CA ILE A 389 -6.20 -9.28 0.32
C ILE A 389 -5.33 -8.92 1.53
N LEU A 390 -4.12 -9.50 1.62
CA LEU A 390 -3.19 -9.18 2.71
C LEU A 390 -2.79 -7.70 2.69
N VAL A 391 -2.52 -7.13 1.52
CA VAL A 391 -2.24 -5.69 1.38
C VAL A 391 -3.46 -4.84 1.75
N GLY A 392 -4.66 -5.25 1.38
CA GLY A 392 -5.90 -4.59 1.84
C GLY A 392 -6.05 -4.63 3.36
N PHE A 393 -5.74 -5.76 3.99
CA PHE A 393 -5.77 -5.92 5.44
C PHE A 393 -4.73 -5.03 6.14
N PHE A 394 -3.53 -4.90 5.57
CA PHE A 394 -2.51 -3.95 6.00
C PHE A 394 -3.05 -2.52 6.02
N LEU A 395 -3.55 -2.04 4.87
CA LEU A 395 -4.02 -0.67 4.69
C LEU A 395 -5.25 -0.37 5.56
N ALA A 396 -6.18 -1.32 5.67
CA ALA A 396 -7.33 -1.21 6.57
C ALA A 396 -6.89 -1.06 8.03
N GLY A 397 -5.94 -1.87 8.49
CA GLY A 397 -5.35 -1.71 9.81
C GLY A 397 -4.70 -0.33 9.97
N LEU A 398 -3.94 0.11 8.98
CA LEU A 398 -3.25 1.40 8.99
C LEU A 398 -4.23 2.58 9.15
N VAL A 399 -5.34 2.61 8.40
CA VAL A 399 -6.32 3.71 8.51
C VAL A 399 -7.05 3.70 9.85
N ILE A 400 -7.31 2.51 10.42
CA ILE A 400 -7.89 2.33 11.77
C ILE A 400 -6.93 2.83 12.85
N HIS A 401 -5.62 2.59 12.73
CA HIS A 401 -4.66 3.09 13.72
C HIS A 401 -4.37 4.58 13.53
N GLY A 402 -4.22 4.99 12.27
CA GLY A 402 -3.68 6.28 11.89
C GLY A 402 -4.55 7.43 12.35
N GLY A 403 -5.89 7.31 12.26
CA GLY A 403 -6.81 8.36 12.69
C GLY A 403 -6.65 8.74 14.16
N LEU A 404 -6.07 7.84 14.97
CA LEU A 404 -5.80 8.07 16.39
C LEU A 404 -4.46 8.74 16.68
N GLN A 405 -3.60 8.97 15.68
CA GLN A 405 -2.22 9.44 15.90
C GLN A 405 -2.05 10.96 15.76
N GLY A 406 -3.07 11.68 15.27
CA GLY A 406 -3.00 13.13 15.05
C GLY A 406 -2.66 13.94 16.30
N TRP A 407 -3.03 13.44 17.49
CA TRP A 407 -2.83 14.15 18.75
C TRP A 407 -1.35 14.41 19.09
N TRP A 408 -0.42 13.51 18.75
CA TRP A 408 1.00 13.70 19.04
C TRP A 408 1.80 14.13 17.82
N LEU A 409 1.36 13.75 16.62
CA LEU A 409 2.02 14.10 15.36
C LEU A 409 1.89 15.58 15.03
N GLY A 410 0.72 16.17 15.28
CA GLY A 410 0.45 17.57 14.94
C GLY A 410 1.52 18.54 15.48
N PRO A 411 1.78 18.55 16.81
CA PRO A 411 2.81 19.41 17.41
C PRO A 411 4.22 19.17 16.87
N ILE A 412 4.57 17.94 16.50
CA ILE A 412 5.91 17.60 16.01
C ILE A 412 6.07 18.07 14.56
N ILE A 413 5.16 17.68 13.67
CA ILE A 413 5.25 17.98 12.24
C ILE A 413 5.20 19.49 11.99
N THR A 414 4.34 20.22 12.72
CA THR A 414 4.23 21.69 12.58
C THR A 414 5.45 22.45 13.12
N SER A 415 6.30 21.80 13.93
CA SER A 415 7.54 22.41 14.44
C SER A 415 8.74 22.27 13.50
N LEU A 416 8.65 21.40 12.49
CA LEU A 416 9.74 21.10 11.57
C LEU A 416 9.73 22.07 10.38
N SER A 417 10.94 22.42 9.91
CA SER A 417 11.10 23.10 8.62
C SER A 417 11.10 22.09 7.47
N GLU A 418 11.04 22.59 6.24
CA GLU A 418 10.88 21.82 5.01
C GLU A 418 11.90 20.66 4.86
N TRP A 419 13.20 20.95 4.97
CA TRP A 419 14.26 19.94 4.80
C TRP A 419 14.29 18.86 5.89
N PRO A 420 14.26 19.19 7.20
CA PRO A 420 14.12 18.20 8.26
C PRO A 420 12.87 17.32 8.09
N LEU A 421 11.75 17.90 7.66
CA LEU A 421 10.53 17.14 7.42
C LEU A 421 10.66 16.18 6.23
N PHE A 422 11.24 16.64 5.12
CA PHE A 422 11.52 15.80 3.95
C PHE A 422 12.46 14.62 4.29
N ILE A 423 13.58 14.90 4.97
CA ILE A 423 14.56 13.87 5.36
C ILE A 423 13.93 12.91 6.37
N GLY A 424 13.21 13.45 7.36
CA GLY A 424 12.46 12.67 8.34
C GLY A 424 11.46 11.73 7.69
N ALA A 425 10.64 12.24 6.75
CA ALA A 425 9.69 11.43 6.00
C ALA A 425 10.39 10.35 5.15
N THR A 426 11.49 10.69 4.46
CA THR A 426 12.28 9.74 3.66
C THR A 426 12.81 8.58 4.50
N ILE A 427 13.41 8.89 5.66
CA ILE A 427 13.97 7.88 6.55
C ILE A 427 12.85 7.06 7.20
N LEU A 428 11.81 7.71 7.73
CA LEU A 428 10.70 7.01 8.38
C LEU A 428 9.98 6.08 7.41
N THR A 429 9.72 6.52 6.17
CA THR A 429 9.16 5.67 5.13
C THR A 429 10.10 4.55 4.73
N SER A 430 11.42 4.71 4.77
CA SER A 430 12.29 3.56 4.48
C SER A 430 12.09 2.39 5.45
N PHE A 431 11.44 2.61 6.59
CA PHE A 431 11.16 1.58 7.58
C PHE A 431 9.67 1.42 7.91
N ASN A 432 8.80 2.08 7.16
CA ASN A 432 7.35 2.05 7.36
C ASN A 432 6.65 2.23 6.02
N ASP A 433 5.39 1.86 5.90
CA ASP A 433 4.71 2.02 4.62
C ASP A 433 4.56 3.51 4.22
N ASN A 434 4.79 3.81 2.95
CA ASN A 434 4.76 5.18 2.42
C ASN A 434 3.37 5.84 2.57
N ALA A 435 2.29 5.05 2.50
CA ALA A 435 0.93 5.52 2.74
C ALA A 435 0.74 5.90 4.22
N ALA A 436 1.46 5.23 5.13
CA ALA A 436 1.43 5.56 6.56
C ALA A 436 1.88 7.01 6.78
N ILE A 437 3.05 7.38 6.28
CA ILE A 437 3.65 8.69 6.57
C ILE A 437 2.81 9.85 6.01
N THR A 438 2.27 9.69 4.80
CA THR A 438 1.41 10.69 4.17
C THR A 438 0.04 10.76 4.83
N PHE A 439 -0.56 9.62 5.18
CA PHE A 439 -1.79 9.57 5.95
C PHE A 439 -1.62 10.26 7.31
N LEU A 440 -0.52 9.96 8.02
CA LEU A 440 -0.20 10.56 9.32
C LEU A 440 -0.03 12.08 9.22
N ALA A 441 0.62 12.58 8.16
CA ALA A 441 0.70 14.02 7.92
C ALA A 441 -0.63 14.64 7.51
N SER A 442 -1.50 13.90 6.84
CA SER A 442 -2.86 14.33 6.53
C SER A 442 -3.66 14.57 7.80
N GLN A 443 -3.37 13.89 8.92
CA GLN A 443 -4.03 14.13 10.21
C GLN A 443 -3.65 15.47 10.87
N VAL A 444 -2.66 16.19 10.35
CA VAL A 444 -2.22 17.47 10.90
C VAL A 444 -2.96 18.64 10.25
N GLU A 445 -3.80 19.32 11.03
CA GLU A 445 -4.51 20.52 10.58
C GLU A 445 -3.56 21.71 10.39
N GLY A 446 -3.82 22.53 9.38
CA GLY A 446 -3.08 23.78 9.14
C GLY A 446 -1.64 23.59 8.63
N LEU A 447 -1.30 22.42 8.09
CA LEU A 447 0.02 22.16 7.53
C LEU A 447 0.29 23.07 6.32
N GLY A 448 1.40 23.82 6.35
CA GLY A 448 1.76 24.75 5.28
C GLY A 448 2.03 24.04 3.94
N PRO A 449 1.81 24.70 2.78
CA PRO A 449 2.01 24.13 1.44
C PRO A 449 3.37 23.44 1.24
N GLN A 450 4.46 24.08 1.69
CA GLN A 450 5.82 23.55 1.54
C GLN A 450 6.03 22.30 2.40
N LEU A 451 5.41 22.23 3.58
CA LEU A 451 5.49 21.06 4.45
C LEU A 451 4.70 19.88 3.87
N LYS A 452 3.51 20.13 3.29
CA LYS A 452 2.75 19.10 2.56
C LYS A 452 3.54 18.53 1.40
N TYR A 453 4.16 19.40 0.60
CA TYR A 453 5.05 18.99 -0.47
C TYR A 453 6.22 18.14 0.04
N ALA A 454 6.94 18.64 1.06
CA ALA A 454 8.09 17.97 1.63
C ALA A 454 7.77 16.59 2.21
N VAL A 455 6.63 16.43 2.90
CA VAL A 455 6.21 15.11 3.41
C VAL A 455 5.89 14.16 2.28
N LEU A 456 5.08 14.59 1.29
CA LEU A 456 4.69 13.72 0.18
C LEU A 456 5.91 13.30 -0.64
N ALA A 457 6.77 14.26 -1.00
CA ALA A 457 8.01 14.00 -1.71
C ALA A 457 8.94 13.08 -0.90
N GLY A 458 9.09 13.31 0.40
CA GLY A 458 9.93 12.48 1.27
C GLY A 458 9.40 11.05 1.38
N ALA A 459 8.09 10.88 1.57
CA ALA A 459 7.47 9.56 1.64
C ALA A 459 7.66 8.76 0.34
N VAL A 460 7.46 9.40 -0.80
CA VAL A 460 7.66 8.78 -2.12
C VAL A 460 9.13 8.43 -2.35
N THR A 461 10.06 9.30 -1.95
CA THR A 461 11.52 9.12 -2.09
C THR A 461 12.03 7.94 -1.26
N GLY A 462 11.52 7.78 -0.04
CA GLY A 462 11.89 6.70 0.87
C GLY A 462 11.28 5.33 0.53
N GLY A 463 10.15 5.31 -0.20
CA GLY A 463 9.34 4.12 -0.46
C GLY A 463 10.05 2.99 -1.22
N GLY A 464 11.17 3.27 -1.90
CA GLY A 464 11.97 2.25 -2.59
C GLY A 464 13.19 1.73 -1.82
N LEU A 465 13.51 2.30 -0.66
CA LEU A 465 14.80 2.04 0.01
C LEU A 465 14.86 0.68 0.70
N THR A 466 13.71 0.14 1.12
CA THR A 466 13.63 -1.19 1.73
C THR A 466 12.39 -1.96 1.26
N VAL A 467 12.34 -3.25 1.62
CA VAL A 467 11.22 -4.15 1.30
C VAL A 467 9.92 -3.73 2.00
N ILE A 468 10.01 -3.15 3.19
CA ILE A 468 8.83 -2.80 4.01
C ILE A 468 8.32 -1.38 3.77
N ALA A 469 9.06 -0.59 2.99
CA ALA A 469 8.80 0.83 2.77
C ALA A 469 7.56 1.10 1.89
N ASN A 470 7.10 0.10 1.14
CA ASN A 470 5.97 0.22 0.24
C ASN A 470 5.36 -1.16 -0.04
N ALA A 471 4.04 -1.29 0.04
CA ALA A 471 3.30 -2.55 -0.19
C ALA A 471 3.62 -3.34 -1.50
N PRO A 472 4.00 -2.72 -2.63
CA PRO A 472 4.46 -3.42 -3.83
C PRO A 472 5.81 -4.12 -3.65
N ASN A 473 6.71 -3.61 -2.80
CA ASN A 473 8.08 -4.10 -2.70
C ASN A 473 8.15 -5.58 -2.27
N PRO A 474 7.39 -6.07 -1.28
CA PRO A 474 7.31 -7.49 -0.95
C PRO A 474 6.83 -8.33 -2.14
N ALA A 475 5.87 -7.85 -2.94
CA ALA A 475 5.40 -8.55 -4.14
C ALA A 475 6.51 -8.67 -5.19
N GLY A 476 7.21 -7.57 -5.48
CA GLY A 476 8.37 -7.56 -6.39
C GLY A 476 9.49 -8.48 -5.90
N GLN A 477 9.78 -8.45 -4.59
CA GLN A 477 10.75 -9.35 -3.96
C GLN A 477 10.32 -10.80 -4.11
N ALA A 478 9.09 -11.16 -3.80
CA ALA A 478 8.60 -12.54 -3.84
C ALA A 478 8.75 -13.13 -5.25
N LEU A 479 8.39 -12.36 -6.28
CA LEU A 479 8.50 -12.76 -7.70
C LEU A 479 9.94 -12.99 -8.15
N LEU A 480 10.89 -12.25 -7.58
CA LEU A 480 12.31 -12.28 -7.95
C LEU A 480 13.19 -13.12 -7.02
N SER A 481 12.72 -13.44 -5.81
CA SER A 481 13.47 -14.09 -4.72
C SER A 481 14.23 -15.35 -5.15
N ARG A 482 13.61 -16.18 -6.00
CA ARG A 482 14.20 -17.41 -6.56
C ARG A 482 15.50 -17.20 -7.34
N PHE A 483 15.79 -15.99 -7.79
CA PHE A 483 17.03 -15.65 -8.50
C PHE A 483 18.16 -15.20 -7.56
N PHE A 484 17.90 -15.13 -6.24
CA PHE A 484 18.83 -14.61 -5.23
C PHE A 484 19.38 -15.68 -4.28
N GLY A 485 19.45 -16.95 -4.70
CA GLY A 485 20.00 -18.04 -3.87
C GLY A 485 19.16 -18.26 -2.60
N GLU A 486 19.71 -17.94 -1.43
CA GLU A 486 19.02 -18.04 -0.13
C GLU A 486 17.97 -16.93 0.12
N GLY A 487 17.77 -16.03 -0.86
CA GLY A 487 16.79 -14.96 -0.79
C GLY A 487 17.42 -13.57 -0.89
N VAL A 488 16.57 -12.54 -0.84
CA VAL A 488 17.00 -11.15 -0.99
C VAL A 488 17.53 -10.62 0.34
N SER A 489 18.80 -10.18 0.35
CA SER A 489 19.45 -9.52 1.49
C SER A 489 18.96 -8.07 1.62
N PRO A 490 18.37 -7.67 2.76
CA PRO A 490 17.89 -6.30 2.96
C PRO A 490 19.00 -5.24 2.81
N ALA A 491 20.19 -5.51 3.35
CA ALA A 491 21.31 -4.57 3.28
C ALA A 491 21.81 -4.35 1.84
N LYS A 492 21.89 -5.42 1.03
CA LYS A 492 22.31 -5.32 -0.38
C LYS A 492 21.25 -4.64 -1.24
N LEU A 493 19.97 -4.88 -0.96
CA LEU A 493 18.86 -4.16 -1.58
C LEU A 493 18.97 -2.65 -1.29
N ALA A 494 19.09 -2.27 -0.01
CA ALA A 494 19.21 -0.87 0.39
C ALA A 494 20.42 -0.21 -0.28
N ALA A 495 21.57 -0.89 -0.31
CA ALA A 495 22.75 -0.40 -1.02
C ALA A 495 22.48 -0.16 -2.52
N GLY A 496 21.70 -1.03 -3.16
CA GLY A 496 21.26 -0.87 -4.55
C GLY A 496 20.23 0.25 -4.76
N ALA A 497 19.55 0.72 -3.70
CA ALA A 497 18.53 1.76 -3.75
C ALA A 497 19.03 3.16 -3.31
N ILE A 498 20.14 3.26 -2.56
CA ILE A 498 20.66 4.55 -2.05
C ILE A 498 20.89 5.57 -3.15
N ILE A 499 21.59 5.20 -4.23
CA ILE A 499 21.91 6.13 -5.32
C ILE A 499 20.64 6.67 -6.00
N PRO A 500 19.70 5.84 -6.47
CA PRO A 500 18.46 6.35 -7.05
C PRO A 500 17.64 7.16 -6.04
N THR A 501 17.61 6.80 -4.76
CA THR A 501 16.95 7.61 -3.71
C THR A 501 17.57 9.01 -3.60
N ILE A 502 18.90 9.14 -3.67
CA ILE A 502 19.58 10.45 -3.67
C ILE A 502 19.23 11.25 -4.93
N VAL A 503 19.22 10.61 -6.10
CA VAL A 503 18.84 11.27 -7.36
C VAL A 503 17.42 11.81 -7.27
N VAL A 504 16.48 11.01 -6.77
CA VAL A 504 15.09 11.42 -6.54
C VAL A 504 15.01 12.58 -5.55
N ALA A 505 15.74 12.52 -4.43
CA ALA A 505 15.76 13.60 -3.44
C ALA A 505 16.22 14.92 -4.04
N ILE A 506 17.28 14.89 -4.87
CA ILE A 506 17.77 16.06 -5.58
C ILE A 506 16.71 16.58 -6.57
N CYS A 507 16.10 15.69 -7.36
CA CYS A 507 15.05 16.06 -8.31
C CYS A 507 13.83 16.68 -7.63
N MET A 508 13.42 16.16 -6.46
CA MET A 508 12.25 16.63 -5.74
C MET A 508 12.49 17.95 -4.99
N MET A 509 13.66 18.12 -4.37
CA MET A 509 13.90 19.23 -3.45
C MET A 509 14.75 20.37 -4.03
N CYS A 510 15.64 20.09 -4.99
CA CYS A 510 16.54 21.12 -5.52
C CYS A 510 15.98 21.85 -6.74
N PHE A 511 14.91 21.34 -7.38
CA PHE A 511 14.27 22.00 -8.51
C PHE A 511 13.09 22.86 -8.03
N PRO A 512 13.20 24.20 -8.08
CA PRO A 512 12.19 25.08 -7.53
C PRO A 512 10.86 24.94 -8.28
N ASP A 513 9.77 24.79 -7.51
CA ASP A 513 8.40 24.84 -8.02
C ASP A 513 7.73 26.11 -7.50
N LYS A 514 7.27 26.98 -8.40
CA LYS A 514 6.59 28.23 -8.02
C LYS A 514 5.10 28.03 -7.74
N GLY A 515 4.51 26.90 -8.12
CA GLY A 515 3.08 26.62 -7.99
C GLY A 515 2.68 25.82 -6.75
N ILE A 516 3.62 25.41 -5.88
CA ILE A 516 3.30 24.65 -4.65
C ILE A 516 2.27 25.38 -3.76
N ALA A 517 2.38 26.71 -3.65
CA ALA A 517 1.45 27.51 -2.86
C ALA A 517 0.02 27.48 -3.42
N GLU A 518 -0.13 27.48 -4.74
CA GLU A 518 -1.43 27.40 -5.44
C GLU A 518 -1.99 25.96 -5.42
N MET A 519 -1.11 24.96 -5.55
CA MET A 519 -1.45 23.55 -5.45
C MET A 519 -2.13 23.24 -4.10
N PHE A 520 -1.56 23.71 -2.99
CA PHE A 520 -2.06 23.47 -1.64
C PHE A 520 -2.83 24.64 -1.03
N ALA A 521 -3.44 25.50 -1.86
CA ALA A 521 -4.21 26.65 -1.38
C ALA A 521 -5.36 26.22 -0.45
N MET A 522 -5.56 26.93 0.66
CA MET A 522 -6.55 26.58 1.70
C MET A 522 -8.00 26.52 1.17
N GLU A 523 -8.30 27.20 0.06
CA GLU A 523 -9.62 27.15 -0.57
C GLU A 523 -10.00 25.76 -1.07
N LYS A 524 -9.01 24.91 -1.41
CA LYS A 524 -9.23 23.52 -1.82
C LYS A 524 -9.56 22.59 -0.65
N GLU A 525 -9.16 22.96 0.56
CA GLU A 525 -9.48 22.18 1.77
C GLU A 525 -10.91 22.45 2.25
N ARG A 526 -11.49 23.63 1.91
CA ARG A 526 -12.82 24.07 2.36
C ARG A 526 -14.00 23.30 1.74
N GLY A 527 -13.76 22.35 0.85
CA GLY A 527 -14.77 21.47 0.26
C GLY A 527 -14.74 20.02 0.76
N TYR A 528 -13.72 19.62 1.53
CA TYR A 528 -13.63 18.27 2.08
C TYR A 528 -14.35 18.21 3.44
N VAL A 529 -15.61 17.82 3.40
CA VAL A 529 -16.29 17.25 4.57
C VAL A 529 -16.03 15.75 4.49
N ALA A 530 -15.39 15.14 5.49
CA ALA A 530 -15.38 13.68 5.60
C ALA A 530 -16.83 13.21 5.41
N PRO A 531 -17.13 12.16 4.61
CA PRO A 531 -18.50 11.80 4.31
C PRO A 531 -19.23 11.48 5.62
N VAL A 532 -19.93 12.46 6.13
CA VAL A 532 -21.02 12.29 7.08
C VAL A 532 -22.17 11.86 6.19
N ILE A 533 -22.77 10.72 6.53
CA ILE A 533 -24.07 10.34 5.96
C ILE A 533 -24.96 11.56 6.18
N GLU A 534 -25.28 12.30 5.12
CA GLU A 534 -26.21 13.42 5.21
C GLU A 534 -27.44 12.91 5.96
N GLU A 535 -27.80 13.61 7.05
CA GLU A 535 -29.02 13.30 7.78
C GLU A 535 -30.14 13.16 6.76
N PRO A 536 -30.90 12.05 6.76
CA PRO A 536 -32.04 11.95 5.87
C PRO A 536 -32.95 13.12 6.22
N VAL A 537 -33.18 14.01 5.24
CA VAL A 537 -34.13 15.12 5.34
C VAL A 537 -35.40 14.55 5.98
N THR A 538 -35.64 14.89 7.24
CA THR A 538 -36.86 14.47 7.93
C THR A 538 -38.02 15.00 7.10
N PRO A 539 -38.89 14.14 6.54
CA PRO A 539 -40.09 14.63 5.89
C PRO A 539 -40.87 15.39 6.95
N SER A 540 -41.19 16.65 6.67
CA SER A 540 -42.04 17.46 7.53
C SER A 540 -43.33 16.70 7.77
N VAL A 541 -43.55 16.27 9.01
CA VAL A 541 -44.82 15.67 9.43
C VAL A 541 -45.89 16.74 9.19
N PRO A 542 -46.90 16.50 8.33
CA PRO A 542 -47.99 17.44 8.15
C PRO A 542 -48.70 17.62 9.49
N ALA A 543 -48.97 18.86 9.87
CA ALA A 543 -49.73 19.15 11.09
C ALA A 543 -51.06 18.37 11.08
N PRO A 544 -51.49 17.80 12.22
CA PRO A 544 -52.73 17.04 12.29
C PRO A 544 -53.91 17.96 11.91
N ALA A 545 -54.81 17.43 11.08
CA ALA A 545 -56.00 18.15 10.62
C ALA A 545 -56.84 18.62 11.83
N PRO A 546 -57.39 19.84 11.81
CA PRO A 546 -58.24 20.33 12.89
C PRO A 546 -59.49 19.45 13.01
N ALA A 547 -59.83 19.11 14.25
CA ALA A 547 -61.01 18.30 14.57
C ALA A 547 -62.30 18.96 14.03
N PRO A 548 -63.30 18.17 13.57
CA PRO A 548 -64.55 18.73 13.11
C PRO A 548 -65.25 19.46 14.25
N VAL A 549 -65.58 20.73 13.99
CA VAL A 549 -66.41 21.54 14.88
C VAL A 549 -67.83 21.00 14.80
N GLU A 550 -68.28 20.33 15.84
CA GLU A 550 -69.71 20.12 16.09
C GLU A 550 -70.33 21.46 16.51
N THR A 551 -71.32 21.92 15.75
CA THR A 551 -72.28 22.93 16.18
C THR A 551 -73.70 22.39 16.01
N PRO A 552 -74.62 22.75 16.91
CA PRO A 552 -75.79 21.97 17.31
C PRO A 552 -76.88 21.74 16.26
#